data_AF-A0A6G4V5Z3-F1
#
_entry.id   AF-A0A6G4V5Z3-F1
#
_cell.length_a   1.000
_cell.length_b   1.000
_cell.length_c   1.000
_cell.angle_alpha   90.00
_cell.angle_beta   90.00
_cell.angle_gamma   90.00
#
_symmetry.space_group_name_H-M   'P 1'
#
loop_
_entity.id
_entity.type
_entity.pdbx_description
1 polymer ?
#
loop_
_entity_poly.entity_id
_entity_poly.type
_entity_poly.pdbx_seq_one_letter_code
_entity_poly.pdbx_strand_id
1 'polypeptide(L)'
;MELRSVDELMDLLHACQGVRGAPGPSGKGVDLHDHALQTAALLRRGHPSDKELQVAGLVHGIGQLLHPGDKAGHADHAADAVRSLLGERVARLVRRQAAPWDDGPFDDDLLSLRQADEAGKVAGLNAGVLEDWRTVLELVAARATVRR
;
A
#
# COMPACT_ATOMS: atom_id res chain seq x y z
N MET A 1 -8.38 9.67 9.82
CA MET A 1 -7.08 10.16 10.33
C MET A 1 -6.28 10.65 9.13
N GLU A 2 -5.51 11.73 9.23
CA GLU A 2 -4.62 12.19 8.14
C GLU A 2 -3.17 12.14 8.61
N LEU A 3 -2.27 11.60 7.78
CA LEU A 3 -0.84 11.56 8.06
C LEU A 3 -0.19 12.89 7.68
N ARG A 4 0.65 13.42 8.57
CA ARG A 4 1.28 14.74 8.41
C ARG A 4 2.76 14.66 8.05
N SER A 5 3.39 13.51 8.24
CA SER A 5 4.82 13.30 7.94
C SER A 5 5.13 11.87 7.51
N VAL A 6 6.30 11.69 6.89
CA VAL A 6 6.83 10.35 6.59
C VAL A 6 7.10 9.56 7.86
N ASP A 7 7.51 10.20 8.96
CA ASP A 7 7.74 9.51 10.23
C ASP A 7 6.45 8.91 10.80
N GLU A 8 5.32 9.66 10.78
CA GLU A 8 4.02 9.12 11.20
C GLU A 8 3.58 7.93 10.33
N LEU A 9 3.87 7.97 9.03
CA LEU A 9 3.61 6.86 8.13
C LEU A 9 4.50 5.65 8.43
N MET A 10 5.79 5.86 8.69
CA MET A 10 6.73 4.79 9.06
C MET A 10 6.31 4.13 10.36
N ASP A 11 5.94 4.90 11.38
CA ASP A 11 5.44 4.38 12.66
C ASP A 11 4.18 3.53 12.46
N LEU A 12 3.26 3.98 11.60
CA LEU A 12 2.06 3.21 11.27
C LEU A 12 2.38 1.91 10.53
N LEU A 13 3.31 1.94 9.57
CA LEU A 13 3.75 0.74 8.84
C LEU A 13 4.48 -0.26 9.76
N HIS A 14 5.27 0.22 10.73
CA HIS A 14 5.83 -0.63 11.78
C HIS A 14 4.74 -1.23 12.68
N ALA A 15 3.71 -0.45 13.03
CA ALA A 15 2.59 -0.93 13.84
C ALA A 15 1.73 -2.02 13.14
N CYS A 16 1.84 -2.17 11.81
CA CYS A 16 1.24 -3.30 11.08
C CYS A 16 1.93 -4.64 11.36
N GLN A 17 3.13 -4.64 11.97
CA GLN A 17 3.87 -5.87 12.25
C GLN A 17 3.13 -6.73 13.28
N GLY A 18 2.99 -8.02 12.99
CA GLY A 18 2.24 -8.98 13.79
C GLY A 18 0.72 -8.91 13.60
N VAL A 19 0.21 -7.92 12.86
CA VAL A 19 -1.21 -7.79 12.57
C VAL A 19 -1.55 -8.71 11.41
N ARG A 20 -2.48 -9.64 11.65
CA ARG A 20 -2.93 -10.57 10.61
C ARG A 20 -4.05 -9.94 9.80
N GLY A 21 -3.87 -9.93 8.48
CA GLY A 21 -4.95 -9.62 7.55
C GLY A 21 -6.07 -10.66 7.59
N ALA A 22 -7.17 -10.35 6.91
CA ALA A 22 -8.28 -11.29 6.79
C ALA A 22 -7.79 -12.64 6.21
N PRO A 23 -8.20 -13.78 6.80
CA PRO A 23 -7.77 -15.09 6.32
C PRO A 23 -8.25 -15.31 4.89
N GLY A 24 -7.31 -15.69 4.01
CA GLY A 24 -7.63 -16.15 2.66
C GLY A 24 -8.24 -17.56 2.68
N PRO A 25 -8.45 -18.17 1.50
CA PRO A 25 -9.06 -19.50 1.35
C PRO A 25 -8.31 -20.62 2.11
N SER A 26 -7.02 -20.42 2.38
CA SER A 26 -6.15 -21.34 3.15
C SER A 26 -6.32 -21.23 4.67
N GLY A 27 -7.15 -20.31 5.17
CA GLY A 27 -7.47 -20.13 6.59
C GLY A 27 -6.39 -19.43 7.43
N LYS A 28 -5.24 -19.06 6.84
CA LYS A 28 -4.19 -18.28 7.51
C LYS A 28 -4.09 -16.90 6.87
N GLY A 29 -4.34 -15.86 7.67
CA GLY A 29 -4.05 -14.47 7.28
C GLY A 29 -2.54 -14.23 7.24
N VAL A 30 -2.10 -13.46 6.25
CA VAL A 30 -0.71 -12.98 6.13
C VAL A 30 -0.48 -11.83 7.12
N ASP A 31 0.78 -11.69 7.55
CA ASP A 31 1.20 -10.52 8.31
C ASP A 31 1.11 -9.28 7.41
N LEU A 32 0.46 -8.21 7.88
CA LEU A 32 0.23 -7.01 7.08
C LEU A 32 1.53 -6.28 6.72
N HIS A 33 2.50 -6.27 7.64
CA HIS A 33 3.78 -5.62 7.41
C HIS A 33 4.60 -6.38 6.36
N ASP A 34 4.73 -7.70 6.52
CA ASP A 34 5.40 -8.53 5.52
C ASP A 34 4.71 -8.38 4.17
N HIS A 35 3.39 -8.56 4.12
CA HIS A 35 2.62 -8.47 2.89
C HIS A 35 2.83 -7.14 2.15
N ALA A 36 2.83 -6.01 2.86
CA ALA A 36 3.12 -4.69 2.31
C ALA A 36 4.53 -4.61 1.69
N LEU A 37 5.55 -5.12 2.39
CA LEU A 37 6.92 -5.16 1.88
C LEU A 37 7.03 -6.04 0.64
N GLN A 38 6.45 -7.24 0.66
CA GLN A 38 6.46 -8.15 -0.50
C GLN A 38 5.78 -7.53 -1.72
N THR A 39 4.62 -6.91 -1.55
CA THR A 39 3.90 -6.25 -2.64
C THR A 39 4.70 -5.07 -3.19
N ALA A 40 5.26 -4.22 -2.33
CA ALA A 40 6.10 -3.10 -2.76
C ALA A 40 7.38 -3.58 -3.50
N ALA A 41 8.04 -4.64 -3.00
CA ALA A 41 9.24 -5.21 -3.63
C ALA A 41 8.96 -5.79 -5.02
N LEU A 42 7.81 -6.47 -5.19
CA LEU A 42 7.35 -6.95 -6.50
C LEU A 42 7.13 -5.81 -7.49
N LEU A 43 6.45 -4.75 -7.06
CA LEU A 43 6.25 -3.55 -7.89
C LEU A 43 7.57 -2.85 -8.22
N ARG A 44 8.54 -2.82 -7.29
CA ARG A 44 9.87 -2.26 -7.54
C ARG A 44 10.63 -3.05 -8.59
N ARG A 45 10.45 -4.36 -8.64
CA ARG A 45 11.07 -5.23 -9.64
C ARG A 45 10.41 -5.07 -11.02
N GLY A 46 9.08 -4.99 -11.09
CA GLY A 46 8.34 -4.86 -12.34
C GLY A 46 8.32 -3.45 -12.92
N HIS A 47 8.27 -2.43 -12.05
CA HIS A 47 8.09 -1.02 -12.40
C HIS A 47 9.14 -0.16 -11.69
N PRO A 48 10.45 -0.36 -11.94
CA PRO A 48 11.52 0.26 -11.15
C PRO A 48 11.50 1.80 -11.16
N SER A 49 10.99 2.40 -12.23
CA SER A 49 10.89 3.86 -12.37
C SER A 49 9.67 4.47 -11.67
N ASP A 50 8.64 3.68 -11.36
CA ASP A 50 7.37 4.18 -10.81
C ASP A 50 7.32 4.08 -9.29
N LYS A 51 7.77 5.16 -8.63
CA LYS A 51 7.84 5.22 -7.16
C LYS A 51 6.47 5.36 -6.50
N GLU A 52 5.52 6.03 -7.15
CA GLU A 52 4.17 6.19 -6.64
C GLU A 52 3.41 4.85 -6.66
N LEU A 53 3.59 4.02 -7.70
CA LEU A 53 3.03 2.66 -7.76
C LEU A 53 3.64 1.76 -6.68
N GLN A 54 4.96 1.78 -6.53
CA GLN A 54 5.65 1.03 -5.47
C GLN A 54 5.15 1.41 -4.07
N VAL A 55 5.01 2.72 -3.81
CA VAL A 55 4.50 3.24 -2.54
C VAL A 55 3.02 2.91 -2.34
N ALA A 56 2.20 2.90 -3.39
CA ALA A 56 0.82 2.42 -3.29
C ALA A 56 0.77 0.97 -2.79
N GLY A 57 1.64 0.10 -3.32
CA GLY A 57 1.80 -1.27 -2.83
C GLY A 57 2.31 -1.38 -1.40
N LEU A 58 3.10 -0.42 -0.91
CA LEU A 58 3.56 -0.41 0.48
C LEU A 58 2.45 -0.01 1.46
N VAL A 59 1.60 0.94 1.08
CA VAL A 59 0.64 1.57 2.01
C VAL A 59 -0.78 1.05 1.89
N HIS A 60 -1.09 0.18 0.91
CA HIS A 60 -2.47 -0.25 0.65
C HIS A 60 -3.15 -0.94 1.85
N GLY A 61 -2.38 -1.62 2.69
CA GLY A 61 -2.89 -2.44 3.79
C GLY A 61 -3.20 -1.67 5.07
N ILE A 62 -2.71 -0.42 5.23
CA ILE A 62 -2.74 0.30 6.52
C ILE A 62 -4.16 0.56 7.04
N GLY A 63 -5.16 0.61 6.15
CA GLY A 63 -6.56 0.80 6.52
C GLY A 63 -7.11 -0.31 7.42
N GLN A 64 -6.55 -1.52 7.33
CA GLN A 64 -6.90 -2.65 8.21
C GLN A 64 -6.50 -2.40 9.67
N LEU A 65 -5.43 -1.64 9.90
CA LEU A 65 -4.98 -1.25 11.23
C LEU A 65 -5.75 -0.02 11.74
N LEU A 66 -6.00 0.96 10.86
CA LEU A 66 -6.71 2.19 11.22
C LEU A 66 -8.16 1.93 11.65
N HIS A 67 -8.85 1.00 10.99
CA HIS A 67 -10.26 0.71 11.24
C HIS A 67 -10.59 -0.80 11.19
N PRO A 68 -10.11 -1.63 12.15
CA PRO A 68 -10.20 -3.10 12.08
C PRO A 68 -11.63 -3.68 11.96
N GLY A 69 -12.65 -2.90 12.34
CA GLY A 69 -14.06 -3.29 12.26
C GLY A 69 -14.75 -3.00 10.93
N ASP A 70 -14.15 -2.21 10.04
CA ASP A 70 -14.76 -1.73 8.80
C ASP A 70 -14.04 -2.29 7.57
N LYS A 71 -14.30 -3.57 7.30
CA LYS A 71 -13.66 -4.29 6.19
C LYS A 71 -13.93 -3.65 4.82
N ALA A 72 -15.12 -3.09 4.62
CA ALA A 72 -15.50 -2.48 3.36
C ALA A 72 -14.81 -1.13 3.16
N GLY A 73 -14.61 -0.36 4.23
CA GLY A 73 -13.99 0.96 4.18
C GLY A 73 -12.46 0.97 4.25
N HIS A 74 -11.78 -0.15 4.52
CA HIS A 74 -10.31 -0.16 4.69
C HIS A 74 -9.55 0.57 3.56
N ALA A 75 -9.94 0.35 2.30
CA ALA A 75 -9.28 0.98 1.15
C ALA A 75 -9.53 2.50 1.11
N ASP A 76 -10.74 2.95 1.45
CA ASP A 76 -11.07 4.37 1.55
C ASP A 76 -10.29 5.03 2.70
N HIS A 77 -10.26 4.40 3.88
CA HIS A 77 -9.53 4.90 5.05
C HIS A 77 -8.02 5.01 4.79
N ALA A 78 -7.43 4.01 4.11
CA ALA A 78 -6.03 4.05 3.71
C ALA A 78 -5.77 5.18 2.71
N ALA A 79 -6.62 5.30 1.69
CA ALA A 79 -6.49 6.34 0.68
C ALA A 79 -6.60 7.74 1.28
N ASP A 80 -7.58 7.98 2.15
CA ASP A 80 -7.79 9.26 2.83
C ASP A 80 -6.60 9.60 3.74
N ALA A 81 -6.08 8.62 4.48
CA ALA A 81 -4.95 8.82 5.38
C ALA A 81 -3.67 9.26 4.67
N VAL A 82 -3.40 8.72 3.47
CA VAL A 82 -2.16 9.00 2.72
C VAL A 82 -2.30 10.14 1.71
N ARG A 83 -3.53 10.55 1.36
CA ARG A 83 -3.79 11.51 0.27
C ARG A 83 -3.03 12.82 0.44
N SER A 84 -3.02 13.35 1.66
CA SER A 84 -2.31 14.60 1.96
C SER A 84 -0.79 14.41 1.78
N LEU A 85 -0.24 13.33 2.29
CA LEU A 85 1.21 13.12 2.30
C LEU A 85 1.76 12.67 0.95
N LEU A 86 1.10 11.73 0.26
CA LEU A 86 1.62 11.00 -0.90
C LEU A 86 0.97 11.40 -2.23
N GLY A 87 -0.07 12.25 -2.18
CA GLY A 87 -0.73 12.82 -3.34
C GLY A 87 -1.85 11.97 -3.94
N GLU A 88 -2.53 12.55 -4.93
CA GLU A 88 -3.79 12.03 -5.48
C GLU A 88 -3.63 10.68 -6.19
N ARG A 89 -2.53 10.47 -6.92
CA ARG A 89 -2.34 9.21 -7.66
C ARG A 89 -2.20 8.02 -6.72
N VAL A 90 -1.41 8.15 -5.65
CA VAL A 90 -1.25 7.09 -4.65
C VAL A 90 -2.57 6.80 -3.96
N ALA A 91 -3.29 7.84 -3.51
CA ALA A 91 -4.60 7.68 -2.89
C ALA A 91 -5.62 6.98 -3.81
N ARG A 92 -5.64 7.34 -5.11
CA ARG A 92 -6.51 6.71 -6.10
C ARG A 92 -6.20 5.22 -6.29
N LEU A 93 -4.92 4.86 -6.40
CA LEU A 93 -4.49 3.47 -6.55
C LEU A 93 -4.89 2.62 -5.34
N VAL A 94 -4.60 3.13 -4.13
CA VAL A 94 -4.95 2.47 -2.87
C VAL A 94 -6.47 2.27 -2.75
N ARG A 95 -7.27 3.31 -3.05
CA ARG A 95 -8.73 3.24 -2.99
C ARG A 95 -9.30 2.18 -3.93
N ARG A 96 -8.81 2.14 -5.17
CA ARG A 96 -9.35 1.27 -6.22
C ARG A 96 -8.83 -0.16 -6.14
N GLN A 97 -7.74 -0.43 -5.43
CA GLN A 97 -7.15 -1.78 -5.35
C GLN A 97 -8.18 -2.83 -4.94
N ALA A 98 -8.93 -2.58 -3.85
CA ALA A 98 -9.90 -3.53 -3.30
C ALA A 98 -11.31 -3.39 -3.90
N ALA A 99 -11.55 -2.41 -4.78
CA ALA A 99 -12.84 -2.24 -5.43
C ALA A 99 -13.13 -3.40 -6.39
N PRO A 100 -14.41 -3.76 -6.63
CA PRO A 100 -14.77 -4.67 -7.70
C PRO A 100 -14.20 -4.21 -9.06
N TRP A 101 -14.02 -5.16 -9.99
CA TRP A 101 -13.80 -4.80 -11.39
C TRP A 101 -15.02 -4.03 -11.90
N ASP A 102 -14.79 -2.92 -12.58
CA ASP A 102 -15.79 -2.12 -13.27
C ASP A 102 -15.55 -2.19 -14.79
N ASP A 103 -16.56 -1.83 -15.59
CA ASP A 103 -16.44 -1.67 -17.05
C ASP A 103 -15.73 -0.35 -17.43
N GLY A 104 -14.97 0.23 -16.50
CA GLY A 104 -14.21 1.45 -16.73
C GLY A 104 -13.00 1.25 -17.64
N PRO A 105 -12.30 2.34 -17.97
CA PRO A 105 -11.07 2.26 -18.74
C PRO A 105 -10.07 1.33 -18.06
N PHE A 106 -9.44 0.47 -18.86
CA PHE A 106 -8.37 -0.40 -18.39
C PHE A 106 -7.23 0.44 -17.79
N ASP A 107 -6.86 0.09 -16.56
CA ASP A 107 -5.85 0.79 -15.77
C ASP A 107 -4.71 -0.20 -15.46
N ASP A 108 -3.63 -0.10 -16.24
CA ASP A 108 -2.49 -1.02 -16.17
C ASP A 108 -1.76 -0.95 -14.81
N ASP A 109 -1.71 0.24 -14.22
CA ASP A 109 -1.13 0.45 -12.88
C ASP A 109 -1.95 -0.29 -11.82
N LEU A 110 -3.28 -0.19 -11.92
CA LEU A 110 -4.19 -0.88 -11.00
C LEU A 110 -4.11 -2.40 -11.16
N LEU A 111 -4.04 -2.90 -12.40
CA LEU A 111 -3.84 -4.32 -12.66
C LEU A 111 -2.52 -4.81 -12.04
N SER A 112 -1.44 -4.07 -12.27
CA SER A 112 -0.11 -4.39 -11.74
C SER A 112 -0.10 -4.41 -10.21
N LEU A 113 -0.75 -3.44 -9.57
CA LEU A 113 -0.93 -3.39 -8.11
C LEU A 113 -1.69 -4.61 -7.60
N ARG A 114 -2.81 -4.99 -8.22
CA ARG A 114 -3.60 -6.17 -7.83
C ARG A 114 -2.82 -7.49 -8.01
N GLN A 115 -2.05 -7.61 -9.09
CA GLN A 115 -1.22 -8.79 -9.30
C GLN A 115 -0.11 -8.91 -8.25
N ALA A 116 0.54 -7.78 -7.90
CA ALA A 116 1.55 -7.75 -6.86
C ALA A 116 0.96 -7.96 -5.45
N ASP A 117 -0.26 -7.50 -5.18
CA ASP A 117 -1.01 -7.80 -3.96
C ASP A 117 -1.23 -9.31 -3.82
N GLU A 118 -1.82 -9.96 -4.82
CA GLU A 118 -2.05 -11.40 -4.76
C GLU A 118 -0.75 -12.21 -4.66
N ALA A 119 0.27 -11.85 -5.43
CA ALA A 119 1.58 -12.52 -5.37
C ALA A 119 2.29 -12.28 -4.03
N GLY A 120 2.08 -11.12 -3.39
CA GLY A 120 2.67 -10.77 -2.09
C GLY A 120 2.13 -11.60 -0.92
N LYS A 121 1.00 -12.30 -1.10
CA LYS A 121 0.43 -13.20 -0.07
C LYS A 121 1.20 -14.52 0.05
N VAL A 122 2.02 -14.86 -0.93
CA VAL A 122 2.86 -16.06 -0.91
C VAL A 122 4.25 -15.68 -0.41
N ALA A 123 4.59 -16.13 0.80
CA ALA A 123 5.92 -15.95 1.37
C ALA A 123 6.98 -16.58 0.44
N GLY A 124 8.03 -15.83 0.09
CA GLY A 124 9.11 -16.37 -0.75
C GLY A 124 10.17 -15.38 -1.26
N LEU A 125 9.92 -14.07 -1.19
CA LEU A 125 10.91 -13.06 -1.59
C LEU A 125 11.52 -12.38 -0.36
N ASN A 126 12.83 -12.16 -0.38
CA ASN A 126 13.46 -11.21 0.52
C ASN A 126 13.06 -9.79 0.08
N ALA A 127 12.06 -9.23 0.75
CA ALA A 127 11.50 -7.92 0.43
C ALA A 127 12.28 -6.74 1.02
N GLY A 128 13.41 -7.01 1.69
CA GLY A 128 14.15 -6.01 2.45
C GLY A 128 13.46 -5.64 3.76
N VAL A 129 13.91 -4.55 4.36
CA VAL A 129 13.32 -3.99 5.59
C VAL A 129 12.58 -2.69 5.28
N LEU A 130 11.69 -2.27 6.18
CA LEU A 130 10.88 -1.06 5.98
C LEU A 130 11.74 0.21 5.85
N GLU A 131 12.88 0.26 6.53
CA GLU A 131 13.80 1.41 6.53
C GLU A 131 14.35 1.73 5.13
N ASP A 132 14.48 0.72 4.26
CA ASP A 132 14.92 0.90 2.87
C ASP A 132 13.93 1.73 2.03
N TRP A 133 12.69 1.85 2.49
CA TRP A 133 11.62 2.59 1.81
C TRP A 133 11.51 4.05 2.23
N ARG A 134 12.15 4.47 3.33
CA ARG A 134 12.07 5.86 3.82
C ARG A 134 12.40 6.88 2.74
N THR A 135 13.53 6.71 2.05
CA THR A 135 13.95 7.62 0.97
C THR A 135 12.94 7.69 -0.18
N VAL A 136 12.27 6.58 -0.48
CA VAL A 136 11.24 6.54 -1.55
C VAL A 136 9.97 7.27 -1.09
N LEU A 137 9.56 7.08 0.16
CA LEU A 137 8.43 7.80 0.76
C LEU A 137 8.68 9.30 0.81
N GLU A 138 9.86 9.73 1.25
CA GLU A 138 10.28 11.14 1.25
C GLU A 138 10.27 11.74 -0.15
N LEU A 139 10.79 11.01 -1.14
CA LEU A 139 10.78 11.45 -2.54
C LEU A 139 9.35 11.64 -3.07
N VAL A 140 8.45 10.68 -2.81
CA VAL A 140 7.05 10.76 -3.24
C VAL A 140 6.32 11.90 -2.52
N ALA A 141 6.51 12.04 -1.22
CA ALA A 141 5.91 13.10 -0.42
C ALA A 141 6.36 14.50 -0.87
N ALA A 142 7.67 14.69 -1.10
CA ALA A 142 8.20 15.94 -1.62
C ALA A 142 7.57 16.30 -2.97
N ARG A 143 7.44 15.34 -3.89
CA ARG A 143 6.79 15.56 -5.20
C ARG A 143 5.30 15.91 -5.09
N ALA A 144 4.60 15.34 -4.12
CA ALA A 144 3.20 15.65 -3.86
C ALA A 144 3.02 17.11 -3.40
N THR A 145 3.95 17.64 -2.59
CA THR A 145 3.90 19.04 -2.14
C THR A 145 4.09 20.06 -3.27
N VAL A 146 4.93 19.75 -4.26
CA VAL A 146 5.19 20.62 -5.42
C VAL A 146 4.01 20.66 -6.39
N ARG A 147 3.16 19.62 -6.40
CA ARG A 147 2.02 19.47 -7.32
C ARG A 147 0.69 19.97 -6.75
N ARG A 148 0.70 20.59 -5.57
CA ARG A 148 -0.48 21.19 -4.91
C ARG A 148 -0.62 22.65 -5.30
#